data_AF-A0A8E0NB11-F1
#
_entry.id   AF-A0A8E0NB11-F1
#
_cell.length_a   1.000
_cell.length_b   1.000
_cell.length_c   1.000
_cell.angle_alpha   90.00
_cell.angle_beta   90.00
_cell.angle_gamma   90.00
#
_symmetry.space_group_name_H-M   'P 1'
#
loop_
_entity.id
_entity.type
_entity.pdbx_description
1 polymer ?
#
loop_
_entity_poly.entity_id
_entity_poly.type
_entity_poly.pdbx_seq_one_letter_code
_entity_poly.pdbx_strand_id
1 'polypeptide(L)' 'MAGEIINLNKARKDRARAEAKATAAANRAAFGRTRGQKDAARLEAERLKRDLDGAKRDDD' A
#
# COMPACT_ATOMS: atom_id res chain seq x y z
N MET A 1 -1.53 -46.65 1.80
CA MET A 1 -2.03 -45.27 2.02
C MET A 1 -0.88 -44.47 2.61
N ALA A 2 -0.07 -43.84 1.77
CA ALA A 2 1.08 -43.06 2.24
C ALA A 2 0.57 -41.69 2.72
N GLY A 3 0.80 -41.36 3.99
CA GLY A 3 0.54 -40.02 4.51
C GLY A 3 1.49 -39.04 3.86
N GLU A 4 0.94 -38.06 3.13
CA GLU A 4 1.75 -37.04 2.45
C GLU A 4 2.43 -36.16 3.51
N ILE A 5 3.76 -36.25 3.60
CA ILE A 5 4.54 -35.47 4.57
C ILE A 5 4.58 -34.03 4.07
N ILE A 6 3.65 -33.20 4.54
CA ILE A 6 3.59 -31.79 4.18
C ILE A 6 4.42 -30.93 5.14
N ASN A 7 5.12 -29.94 4.58
CA ASN A 7 5.81 -28.94 5.38
C ASN A 7 4.81 -27.90 5.90
N LEU A 8 4.46 -28.00 7.18
CA LEU A 8 3.52 -27.09 7.85
C LEU A 8 3.97 -25.63 7.82
N ASN A 9 5.27 -25.34 7.80
CA ASN A 9 5.77 -23.97 7.72
C ASN A 9 5.48 -23.35 6.35
N LYS A 10 5.61 -24.14 5.28
CA LYS A 10 5.23 -23.68 3.93
C LYS A 10 3.73 -23.41 3.85
N ALA A 11 2.92 -24.34 4.34
CA ALA A 11 1.46 -24.18 4.37
C ALA A 11 1.03 -22.94 5.17
N ARG A 12 1.64 -22.69 6.33
CA ARG A 12 1.38 -21.47 7.14
C ARG A 12 1.77 -20.19 6.40
N LYS A 13 2.94 -20.17 5.74
CA LYS A 13 3.38 -19.02 4.95
C LYS A 13 2.45 -18.75 3.78
N ASP A 14 2.01 -19.79 3.08
CA ASP A 14 1.11 -19.64 1.94
C ASP A 14 -0.26 -19.10 2.38
N ARG A 15 -0.79 -19.60 3.51
CA ARG A 15 -2.00 -19.05 4.15
C ARG A 15 -1.84 -17.58 4.52
N ALA A 16 -0.73 -17.21 5.18
CA ALA A 16 -0.48 -15.83 5.57
C ALA A 16 -0.40 -14.88 4.35
N ARG A 17 0.22 -15.33 3.24
CA ARG A 17 0.26 -14.56 1.99
C ARG A 17 -1.15 -14.41 1.38
N ALA A 18 -1.97 -15.44 1.40
CA ALA A 18 -3.33 -15.39 0.89
C ALA A 18 -4.19 -14.42 1.71
N GLU A 19 -4.12 -14.48 3.04
CA GLU A 19 -4.81 -13.57 3.95
C GLU A 19 -4.36 -12.11 3.71
N ALA A 20 -3.06 -11.86 3.60
CA ALA A 20 -2.54 -10.53 3.28
C ALA A 20 -3.08 -9.98 1.94
N LYS A 21 -3.17 -10.82 0.91
CA LYS A 21 -3.73 -10.45 -0.40
C LYS A 21 -5.23 -10.13 -0.30
N ALA A 22 -5.99 -10.93 0.44
CA ALA A 22 -7.42 -10.71 0.66
C ALA A 22 -7.67 -9.39 1.40
N THR A 23 -6.94 -9.13 2.49
CA THR A 23 -7.02 -7.87 3.23
C THR A 23 -6.63 -6.68 2.35
N ALA A 24 -5.60 -6.81 1.52
CA ALA A 24 -5.23 -5.76 0.58
C ALA A 24 -6.34 -5.48 -0.46
N ALA A 25 -7.02 -6.51 -0.96
CA ALA A 25 -8.16 -6.35 -1.86
C ALA A 25 -9.37 -5.69 -1.16
N ALA A 26 -9.69 -6.13 0.06
CA ALA A 26 -10.75 -5.53 0.87
C ALA A 26 -10.48 -4.05 1.15
N ASN A 27 -9.23 -3.70 1.51
CA ASN A 27 -8.85 -2.30 1.72
C ASN A 27 -8.93 -1.45 0.44
N ARG A 28 -8.63 -2.02 -0.73
CA ARG A 28 -8.84 -1.33 -2.03
C ARG A 28 -10.32 -1.05 -2.28
N ALA A 29 -11.19 -2.03 -2.01
CA ALA A 29 -12.62 -1.88 -2.19
C ALA A 29 -13.23 -0.89 -1.18
N ALA A 30 -12.86 -0.99 0.10
CA ALA A 30 -13.40 -0.18 1.18
C ALA A 30 -12.94 1.28 1.13
N PHE A 31 -11.66 1.52 0.82
CA PHE A 31 -11.08 2.87 0.89
C PHE A 31 -10.80 3.48 -0.48
N GLY A 32 -11.00 2.74 -1.58
CA GLY A 32 -10.85 3.20 -2.96
C GLY A 32 -9.42 3.55 -3.39
N ARG A 33 -8.45 3.64 -2.47
CA ARG A 33 -7.06 4.00 -2.75
C ARG A 33 -6.08 3.01 -2.12
N THR A 34 -5.13 2.54 -2.92
CA THR A 34 -3.99 1.75 -2.45
C THR A 34 -3.01 2.63 -1.65
N ARG A 35 -2.12 2.00 -0.87
CA ARG A 35 -1.03 2.71 -0.18
C ARG A 35 -0.16 3.50 -1.17
N GLY A 36 0.22 2.88 -2.29
CA GLY A 36 1.01 3.55 -3.33
C GLY A 36 0.31 4.77 -3.94
N GLN A 37 -1.00 4.72 -4.14
CA GLN A 37 -1.78 5.88 -4.59
C GLN A 37 -1.83 7.00 -3.54
N LYS A 38 -1.94 6.66 -2.26
CA LYS A 38 -1.88 7.64 -1.17
C LYS A 38 -0.50 8.29 -1.08
N ASP A 39 0.57 7.50 -1.20
CA ASP A 39 1.94 8.00 -1.17
C ASP A 39 2.25 8.90 -2.38
N ALA A 40 1.81 8.51 -3.58
CA ALA A 40 1.94 9.34 -4.78
C ALA A 40 1.17 10.67 -4.63
N ALA A 41 -0.07 10.63 -4.13
CA ALA A 41 -0.85 11.84 -3.90
C ALA A 41 -0.20 12.77 -2.86
N ARG A 42 0.41 12.21 -1.79
CA ARG A 42 1.17 12.99 -0.82
C ARG A 42 2.38 13.66 -1.46
N LEU A 43 3.16 12.93 -2.25
CA LEU A 43 4.33 13.47 -2.94
C LEU A 43 3.96 14.59 -3.91
N GLU A 44 2.89 14.42 -4.69
CA GLU A 44 2.39 15.48 -5.58
C GLU A 44 1.93 16.71 -4.80
N ALA A 45 1.22 16.53 -3.68
CA ALA A 45 0.83 17.66 -2.83
C ALA A 45 2.04 18.40 -2.23
N GLU A 46 3.09 17.67 -1.82
CA GLU A 46 4.34 18.26 -1.32
C GLU A 46 5.11 19.01 -2.41
N ARG A 47 5.10 18.51 -3.66
CA ARG A 47 5.68 19.22 -4.81
C ARG A 47 4.93 20.53 -5.07
N LEU A 48 3.60 20.46 -5.21
CA LEU A 48 2.76 21.64 -5.43
C LEU A 48 2.94 22.67 -4.32
N LYS A 49 3.03 22.22 -3.05
CA LYS A 49 3.29 23.12 -1.93
C LYS A 49 4.63 23.84 -2.06
N ARG A 50 5.71 23.11 -2.40
CA ARG A 50 7.04 23.71 -2.61
C ARG A 50 7.05 24.68 -3.80
N ASP A 51 6.37 24.33 -4.88
CA ASP A 51 6.28 25.19 -6.06
C ASP A 51 5.52 26.47 -5.74
N LEU A 52 4.42 26.39 -4.99
CA LEU A 52 3.68 27.55 -4.50
C LEU A 52 4.49 28.40 -3.52
N ASP A 53 5.17 27.77 -2.58
CA ASP A 53 6.00 28.47 -1.60
C ASP A 53 7.19 29.18 -2.27
N GLY A 54 7.81 28.59 -3.29
CA GLY A 54 8.86 29.24 -4.09
C GLY A 54 8.34 30.30 -5.07
N ALA A 55 7.06 30.22 -5.47
CA ALA A 55 6.42 31.21 -6.33
C ALA A 55 5.82 32.40 -5.56
N LYS A 56 5.72 32.32 -4.22
CA LYS A 56 5.36 33.48 -3.39
C LYS A 56 6.48 34.51 -3.52
N ARG A 57 6.11 35.68 -4.05
CA ARG A 57 6.90 36.88 -3.85
C ARG A 57 6.57 37.38 -2.45
N ASP A 58 7.58 37.57 -1.63
CA ASP A 58 7.43 38.36 -0.41
C ASP A 58 7.10 39.78 -0.89
N ASP A 59 5.81 40.11 -0.94
CA ASP A 59 5.35 41.48 -1.17
C ASP A 59 5.62 42.25 0.13
N ASP A 60 6.87 42.69 0.32
CA ASP A 60 7.31 43.75 1.24
C ASP A 60 8.51 44.51 0.64
#